data_AF-A0A8G2FXH6-F1
#
_entry.id   AF-A0A8G2FXH6-F1
#
_cell.length_a   1.000
_cell.length_b   1.000
_cell.length_c   1.000
_cell.angle_alpha   90.00
_cell.angle_beta   90.00
_cell.angle_gamma   90.00
#
_symmetry.space_group_name_H-M   'P 1'
#
loop_
_entity.id
_entity.type
_entity.pdbx_description
1 polymer ?
#
loop_
_entity_poly.entity_id
_entity_poly.type
_entity_poly.pdbx_seq_one_letter_code
_entity_poly.pdbx_strand_id
1 'polypeptide(L)'
;MVIASYRDPGIIERTAANFRRLWIDLDRLCYRRSGENCIIEMTVSSDNSDNLAYSIYNLSKMVDVERVSILDSDDNILLTYSGGEVLGEGLH
;
A
#
# COMPACT_ATOMS: atom_id res chain seq x y z
N MET A 1 -0.43 2.45 4.08
CA MET A 1 0.22 3.41 3.16
C MET A 1 1.01 2.67 2.09
N VAL A 2 0.81 2.99 0.82
CA VAL A 2 1.57 2.45 -0.32
C VAL A 2 2.39 3.57 -0.95
N ILE A 3 3.68 3.36 -1.17
CA ILE A 3 4.58 4.27 -1.88
C ILE A 3 4.93 3.62 -3.22
N ALA A 4 4.55 4.27 -4.32
CA ALA A 4 4.73 3.73 -5.66
C ALA A 4 5.16 4.79 -6.68
N SER A 5 5.92 4.36 -7.68
CA SER A 5 6.25 5.16 -8.85
C SER A 5 5.03 5.30 -9.78
N TYR A 6 4.62 6.54 -10.04
CA TYR A 6 3.56 6.88 -10.97
C TYR A 6 4.10 6.97 -12.40
N ARG A 7 4.43 5.80 -12.96
CA ARG A 7 4.88 5.69 -14.36
C ARG A 7 3.72 5.73 -15.35
N ASP A 8 2.57 5.22 -14.94
CA ASP A 8 1.34 5.19 -15.73
C ASP A 8 0.11 5.33 -14.81
N PRO A 9 -1.02 5.85 -15.31
CA PRO A 9 -2.23 6.01 -14.51
C PRO A 9 -2.80 4.69 -13.97
N GLY A 10 -2.48 3.56 -14.62
CA GLY A 10 -2.99 2.24 -14.24
C GLY A 10 -2.48 1.75 -12.90
N ILE A 11 -1.45 2.36 -12.28
CA ILE A 11 -1.00 1.96 -10.95
C ILE A 11 -2.12 2.09 -9.90
N ILE A 12 -2.98 3.12 -10.02
CA ILE A 12 -4.12 3.34 -9.12
C ILE A 12 -5.11 2.17 -9.24
N GLU A 13 -5.44 1.79 -10.48
CA GLU A 13 -6.36 0.68 -10.77
C GLU A 13 -5.78 -0.65 -10.30
N ARG A 14 -4.49 -0.91 -10.55
CA ARG A 14 -3.81 -2.14 -10.11
C ARG A 14 -3.81 -2.26 -8.59
N THR A 15 -3.58 -1.16 -7.88
CA THR A 15 -3.65 -1.15 -6.41
C THR A 15 -5.07 -1.46 -5.92
N ALA A 16 -6.10 -0.79 -6.45
CA ALA A 16 -7.49 -1.08 -6.07
C ALA A 16 -7.91 -2.52 -6.40
N ALA A 17 -7.54 -3.02 -7.58
CA ALA A 17 -7.86 -4.38 -8.03
C ALA A 17 -7.21 -5.45 -7.14
N ASN A 18 -6.01 -5.20 -6.61
CA ASN A 18 -5.32 -6.13 -5.70
C ASN A 18 -6.16 -6.42 -4.44
N PHE A 19 -6.77 -5.39 -3.85
CA PHE A 19 -7.66 -5.54 -2.69
C PHE A 19 -8.95 -6.26 -3.08
N ARG A 20 -9.62 -5.82 -4.16
CA ARG A 20 -10.91 -6.38 -4.56
C ARG A 20 -10.84 -7.87 -4.90
N ARG A 21 -9.74 -8.32 -5.52
CA ARG A 21 -9.49 -9.74 -5.85
C ARG A 21 -9.41 -10.63 -4.61
N LEU A 22 -9.06 -10.04 -3.46
CA LEU A 22 -8.99 -10.71 -2.17
C LEU A 22 -10.22 -10.43 -1.29
N TRP A 23 -11.30 -9.91 -1.88
CA TRP A 23 -12.56 -9.60 -1.20
C TRP A 23 -12.40 -8.61 -0.05
N ILE A 24 -11.43 -7.70 -0.19
CA ILE A 24 -11.23 -6.59 0.73
C ILE A 24 -11.96 -5.39 0.13
N ASP A 25 -13.01 -4.95 0.81
CA ASP A 25 -13.72 -3.73 0.46
C ASP A 25 -12.94 -2.54 1.00
N LEU A 26 -12.79 -1.51 0.16
CA LEU A 26 -12.05 -0.30 0.52
C LEU A 26 -13.03 0.79 0.88
N ASP A 27 -12.95 1.30 2.10
CA ASP A 27 -13.77 2.45 2.50
C ASP A 27 -13.25 3.74 1.87
N ARG A 28 -11.92 3.80 1.68
CA ARG A 28 -11.23 4.98 1.15
C ARG A 28 -9.97 4.60 0.39
N LEU A 29 -9.76 5.28 -0.73
CA LEU A 29 -8.50 5.29 -1.48
C LEU A 29 -8.15 6.75 -1.80
N CYS A 30 -7.12 7.27 -1.13
CA CYS A 30 -6.55 8.58 -1.44
C CYS A 30 -5.24 8.39 -2.20
N TYR A 31 -4.93 9.29 -3.14
CA TYR A 31 -3.60 9.38 -3.73
C TYR A 31 -3.12 10.82 -3.71
N ARG A 32 -1.83 11.03 -3.43
CA ARG A 32 -1.18 12.34 -3.56
C ARG A 32 0.22 12.17 -4.14
N ARG A 33 0.68 13.20 -4.86
CA ARG A 33 2.11 13.30 -5.22
C ARG A 33 2.93 13.42 -3.94
N SER A 34 3.94 12.58 -3.79
CA SER A 34 4.93 12.64 -2.72
C SER A 34 6.30 12.99 -3.30
N GLY A 35 6.94 14.02 -2.77
CA GLY A 35 8.24 14.49 -3.25
C GLY A 35 8.30 14.89 -4.73
N GLU A 36 9.52 14.88 -5.27
CA GLU A 36 9.79 15.37 -6.63
C GLU A 36 9.57 14.31 -7.71
N ASN A 37 9.71 13.02 -7.38
CA ASN A 37 9.86 11.92 -8.36
C ASN A 37 8.57 11.18 -8.71
N CYS A 38 7.48 11.86 -9.08
CA CYS A 38 6.23 11.21 -9.51
C CYS A 38 5.82 10.03 -8.60
N ILE A 39 6.05 10.13 -7.29
CA ILE A 39 5.68 9.08 -6.35
C ILE A 39 4.24 9.36 -5.93
N ILE A 40 3.42 8.32 -5.86
CA ILE A 40 2.11 8.41 -5.23
C ILE A 40 2.13 7.73 -3.87
N GLU A 41 1.49 8.40 -2.92
CA GLU A 41 1.18 7.82 -1.62
C GLU A 41 -0.29 7.45 -1.59
N MET A 42 -0.60 6.19 -1.28
CA MET A 42 -1.97 5.71 -1.16
C MET A 42 -2.30 5.20 0.24
N THR A 43 -3.40 5.70 0.81
CA THR A 43 -3.94 5.24 2.09
C THR A 43 -5.22 4.47 1.85
N VAL A 44 -5.32 3.32 2.50
CA VAL A 44 -6.38 2.32 2.34
C VAL A 44 -6.85 1.89 3.73
N SER A 45 -8.16 1.93 3.96
CA SER A 45 -8.82 1.40 5.15
C SER A 45 -9.82 0.32 4.76
N SER A 46 -9.98 -0.69 5.62
CA SER A 46 -10.92 -1.81 5.46
C SER A 46 -11.28 -2.36 6.84
N ASP A 47 -12.56 -2.66 7.03
CA ASP A 47 -13.10 -3.33 8.22
C ASP A 47 -12.86 -4.85 8.23
N ASN A 48 -12.43 -5.42 7.09
CA ASN A 48 -12.20 -6.85 6.88
C ASN A 48 -10.69 -7.16 6.76
N SER A 49 -10.17 -8.05 7.63
CA SER A 49 -8.74 -8.16 7.92
C SER A 49 -8.05 -9.46 7.47
N ASP A 50 -8.79 -10.54 7.20
CA ASP A 50 -8.18 -11.88 7.02
C ASP A 50 -7.21 -11.95 5.83
N ASN A 51 -7.54 -11.25 4.74
CA ASN A 51 -6.72 -11.24 3.53
C ASN A 51 -5.81 -10.00 3.41
N LEU A 52 -5.87 -9.08 4.38
CA LEU A 52 -5.17 -7.80 4.29
C LEU A 52 -3.66 -7.98 4.22
N ALA A 53 -3.09 -8.88 5.03
CA ALA A 53 -1.66 -9.20 5.02
C ALA A 53 -1.21 -9.75 3.65
N TYR A 54 -2.00 -10.62 3.02
CA TYR A 54 -1.71 -11.13 1.67
C TYR A 54 -1.79 -10.04 0.61
N SER A 55 -2.78 -9.15 0.72
CA SER A 55 -2.93 -7.99 -0.17
C SER A 55 -1.69 -7.10 -0.12
N ILE A 56 -1.25 -6.76 1.10
CA ILE A 56 -0.06 -5.93 1.36
C ILE A 56 1.19 -6.60 0.79
N TYR A 57 1.36 -7.90 1.07
CA TYR A 57 2.48 -8.68 0.54
C TYR A 57 2.53 -8.66 -0.99
N ASN A 58 1.39 -8.88 -1.65
CA ASN A 58 1.29 -8.84 -3.12
C ASN A 58 1.64 -7.46 -3.69
N LEU A 59 1.11 -6.39 -3.08
CA LEU A 59 1.44 -5.01 -3.48
C LEU A 59 2.93 -4.75 -3.35
N SER A 60 3.57 -5.17 -2.26
CA SER A 60 5.01 -4.94 -2.04
C SER A 60 5.91 -5.57 -3.10
N LYS A 61 5.40 -6.55 -3.87
CA LYS A 61 6.14 -7.21 -4.95
C LYS A 61 5.88 -6.61 -6.33
N MET A 62 4.97 -5.66 -6.45
CA MET A 62 4.70 -5.01 -7.74
C MET A 62 5.89 -4.15 -8.15
N VAL A 63 6.25 -4.20 -9.43
CA VAL A 63 7.42 -3.48 -9.96
C VAL A 63 7.35 -1.97 -9.73
N ASP A 64 6.15 -1.39 -9.75
CA ASP A 64 5.92 0.03 -9.51
C ASP A 64 5.89 0.41 -8.03
N VAL A 65 5.76 -0.56 -7.12
CA VAL A 65 5.61 -0.31 -5.69
C VAL A 65 6.98 -0.40 -5.04
N GLU A 66 7.40 0.70 -4.41
CA GLU A 66 8.66 0.76 -3.68
C GLU A 66 8.51 0.10 -2.31
N ARG A 67 7.42 0.45 -1.60
CA ARG A 67 7.12 -0.12 -0.28
C ARG A 67 5.65 0.02 0.09
N VAL A 68 5.22 -0.84 1.01
CA VAL A 68 3.89 -0.80 1.64
C VAL A 68 4.06 -0.84 3.14
N SER A 69 3.47 0.13 3.84
CA SER A 69 3.50 0.23 5.29
C SER A 69 2.11 0.05 5.88
N ILE A 70 2.00 -0.73 6.95
CA ILE A 70 0.82 -0.83 7.81
C ILE A 70 0.91 0.29 8.83
N LEU A 71 -0.19 1.04 8.98
CA LEU A 71 -0.30 2.10 9.97
C LEU A 71 -1.27 1.67 11.08
N ASP A 72 -1.06 2.15 12.30
CA ASP A 72 -2.05 2.09 13.37
C ASP A 72 -3.10 3.22 13.24
N SER A 73 -4.00 3.34 14.22
CA SER A 73 -5.04 4.38 14.25
C SER A 73 -4.50 5.80 14.41
N ASP A 74 -3.26 5.95 14.87
CA ASP A 74 -2.59 7.24 15.07
C ASP A 74 -1.59 7.53 13.93
N ASP A 75 -1.73 6.84 12.80
CA ASP A 75 -0.86 6.90 11.61
C ASP A 75 0.61 6.51 11.85
N ASN A 76 0.93 5.81 12.96
CA ASN A 76 2.28 5.30 13.19
C ASN A 76 2.55 4.05 12.35
N ILE A 77 3.77 3.93 11.81
CA ILE A 77 4.17 2.77 11.02
C ILE A 77 4.40 1.56 11.94
N LEU A 78 3.51 0.57 11.81
CA LEU A 78 3.66 -0.72 12.50
C LEU A 78 4.67 -1.62 11.78
N LEU A 79 4.57 -1.72 10.46
CA LEU A 79 5.33 -2.68 9.67
C LEU A 79 5.51 -2.16 8.24
N THR A 80 6.67 -2.40 7.63
CA THR A 80 6.92 -2.06 6.22
C THR A 80 7.41 -3.26 5.41
N TYR A 81 6.83 -3.43 4.23
CA TYR A 81 7.23 -4.42 3.23
C TYR A 81 7.82 -3.77 1.98
N SER A 82 8.83 -4.39 1.39
CA SER A 82 9.38 -4.05 0.06
C SER A 82 9.90 -5.30 -0.63
N GLY A 83 9.56 -5.51 -1.90
CA GLY A 83 10.00 -6.68 -2.65
C GLY A 83 9.52 -8.03 -2.10
N GLY A 84 8.50 -8.04 -1.23
CA GLY A 84 8.07 -9.23 -0.49
C GLY A 84 8.90 -9.55 0.76
N GLU A 85 9.76 -8.64 1.20
CA GLU A 85 10.53 -8.75 2.44
C GLU A 85 10.04 -7.72 3.46
N VAL A 86 10.17 -8.05 4.75
CA VAL A 86 9.92 -7.12 5.85
C VAL A 86 11.15 -6.26 6.06
N LEU A 87 11.01 -4.94 5.93
CA LEU A 87 12.09 -3.98 6.15
C LEU A 87 12.24 -3.54 7.62
N GLY A 88 11.21 -3.76 8.45
CA GLY A 88 11.26 -3.50 9.89
C GLY A 88 9.88 -3.22 10.51
N GLU A 89 9.80 -3.42 11.83
CA GLU A 89 8.71 -3.00 12.71
C GLU A 89 9.10 -1.69 13.42
N GLY A 90 8.22 -0.70 13.47
CA GLY A 90 8.40 0.51 14.28
C GLY A 90 9.57 1.43 13.89
N LEU A 91 9.50 2.09 12.73
CA LEU A 91 10.33 3.28 12.50
C LEU A 91 9.76 4.44 13.35
N HIS A 92 10.24 4.54 14.58
CA HIS A 92 10.08 5.71 15.45
C HIS A 92 10.90 6.91 14.93
#